data_AF-A0A7K4H3Q0-F1
#
_entry.id   AF-A0A7K4H3Q0-F1
#
_cell.length_a   1.000
_cell.length_b   1.000
_cell.length_c   1.000
_cell.angle_alpha   90.00
_cell.angle_beta   90.00
_cell.angle_gamma   90.00
#
_symmetry.space_group_name_H-M   'P 1'
#
loop_
_entity.id
_entity.type
_entity.pdbx_description
1 polymer ?
#
loop_
_entity_poly.entity_id
_entity_poly.type
_entity_poly.pdbx_seq_one_letter_code
_entity_poly.pdbx_strand_id
1 'polypeptide(L)'
;MIFNDISQLYKIGKELGLTRKEINSTLLFKNRYPLVLALMLIMFLSVFAILFWNIALILYARSTEPVYPSGTKYSSISIKDFKDKK
;
A
#
# COMPACT_ATOMS: atom_id res chain seq x y z
N MET A 1 -15.06 -19.39 20.62
CA MET A 1 -14.22 -20.48 21.16
C MET A 1 -12.85 -19.96 21.61
N ILE A 2 -12.09 -19.30 20.72
CA ILE A 2 -10.71 -18.80 20.97
C ILE A 2 -10.55 -17.88 22.21
N PHE A 3 -11.53 -17.02 22.51
CA PHE A 3 -11.46 -16.10 23.65
C PHE A 3 -11.53 -16.79 25.02
N ASN A 4 -12.22 -17.93 25.11
CA ASN A 4 -12.35 -18.66 26.38
C ASN A 4 -11.01 -19.31 26.77
N ASP A 5 -10.29 -19.86 25.78
CA ASP A 5 -9.00 -20.52 25.97
C ASP A 5 -7.92 -19.53 26.41
N ILE A 6 -7.92 -18.31 25.86
CA ILE A 6 -7.00 -17.23 26.25
C ILE A 6 -7.25 -16.82 27.72
N SER A 7 -8.51 -16.77 28.14
CA SER A 7 -8.86 -16.42 29.53
C SER A 7 -8.40 -17.49 30.53
N GLN A 8 -8.47 -18.77 30.14
CA GLN A 8 -8.01 -19.89 30.97
C GLN A 8 -6.49 -19.89 31.07
N LEU A 9 -5.78 -19.69 29.97
CA LEU A 9 -4.32 -19.53 29.96
C LEU A 9 -3.86 -18.38 30.86
N TYR A 10 -4.58 -17.26 30.85
CA TYR A 10 -4.29 -16.13 31.73
C TYR A 10 -4.50 -16.46 33.21
N LYS A 11 -5.56 -17.21 33.55
CA LYS A 11 -5.83 -17.67 34.93
C LYS A 11 -4.76 -18.65 35.41
N ILE A 12 -4.42 -19.65 34.60
CA ILE A 12 -3.37 -20.64 34.90
C ILE A 12 -2.02 -19.95 35.09
N GLY A 13 -1.66 -19.01 34.20
CA GLY A 13 -0.41 -18.27 34.32
C GLY A 13 -0.34 -17.43 35.60
N LYS A 14 -1.46 -16.81 35.98
CA LYS A 14 -1.56 -16.04 37.23
C LYS A 14 -1.46 -16.94 38.48
N GLU A 15 -2.05 -18.13 38.44
CA GLU A 15 -1.95 -19.12 39.53
C GLU A 15 -0.53 -19.69 39.68
N LEU A 16 0.22 -19.80 38.58
CA LEU A 16 1.63 -20.19 38.57
C LEU A 16 2.59 -19.08 39.01
N GLY A 17 2.08 -17.92 39.42
CA GLY A 17 2.89 -16.78 39.87
C GLY A 17 3.58 -16.00 38.75
N LEU A 18 3.21 -16.23 37.49
CA LEU A 18 3.76 -15.47 36.37
C LEU A 18 3.27 -14.04 36.40
N THR A 19 4.18 -13.11 36.16
CA THR A 19 3.85 -11.71 36.02
C THR A 19 3.04 -11.48 34.74
N ARG A 20 2.21 -10.43 34.72
CA ARG A 20 1.43 -10.06 33.53
C ARG A 20 2.29 -9.93 32.27
N LYS A 21 3.55 -9.49 32.41
CA LYS A 21 4.50 -9.39 31.28
C LYS A 21 4.89 -10.75 30.71
N GLU A 22 5.09 -11.76 31.54
CA GLU A 22 5.47 -13.12 31.10
C GLU A 22 4.30 -13.87 30.46
N ILE A 23 3.08 -13.67 30.98
CA ILE A 23 1.87 -14.21 30.36
C ILE A 23 1.65 -13.57 28.98
N ASN A 24 1.88 -12.26 28.88
CA ASN A 24 1.70 -11.55 27.61
C ASN A 24 2.82 -11.90 26.61
N SER A 25 4.06 -12.10 27.08
CA SER A 25 5.15 -12.54 26.21
C SER A 25 4.88 -13.95 25.68
N THR A 26 4.44 -14.89 26.50
CA THR A 26 4.10 -16.25 26.02
C THR A 26 2.91 -16.27 25.05
N LEU A 27 1.93 -15.39 25.22
CA LEU A 27 0.81 -15.21 24.28
C LEU A 27 1.23 -14.57 22.96
N LEU A 28 2.04 -13.51 23.01
CA LEU A 28 2.52 -12.77 21.83
C LEU A 28 3.59 -13.55 21.05
N PHE A 29 4.47 -14.28 21.73
CA PHE A 29 5.57 -15.04 21.12
C PHE A 29 5.17 -16.46 20.69
N LYS A 30 3.94 -16.92 20.97
CA LYS A 30 3.46 -18.21 20.42
C LYS A 30 3.32 -18.16 18.89
N ASN A 31 3.25 -16.97 18.30
CA ASN A 31 3.27 -16.84 16.86
C ASN A 31 4.72 -16.85 16.36
N ARG A 32 5.13 -17.92 15.67
CA ARG A 32 6.46 -18.04 15.02
C ARG A 32 6.59 -17.19 13.75
N TYR A 33 5.50 -16.60 13.28
CA TYR A 33 5.45 -15.94 11.97
C TYR A 33 5.07 -14.45 11.98
N PRO A 34 5.26 -13.64 13.06
CA PRO A 34 4.83 -12.24 13.06
C PRO A 34 5.54 -11.43 11.98
N LEU A 35 6.80 -11.76 11.70
CA LEU A 35 7.58 -11.15 10.61
C LEU A 35 7.01 -11.49 9.24
N VAL A 36 6.69 -12.77 8.99
CA VAL A 36 6.15 -13.23 7.69
C VAL A 36 4.77 -12.64 7.44
N LEU A 37 3.92 -12.60 8.48
CA LEU A 37 2.58 -12.01 8.40
C LEU A 37 2.67 -10.50 8.16
N ALA A 38 3.59 -9.80 8.83
CA ALA A 38 3.84 -8.38 8.58
C ALA A 38 4.36 -8.12 7.16
N LEU A 39 5.30 -8.95 6.67
CA LEU A 39 5.81 -8.86 5.29
C LEU A 39 4.70 -9.12 4.26
N MET A 40 3.85 -10.13 4.48
CA MET A 40 2.70 -10.39 3.62
C MET A 40 1.71 -9.22 3.62
N LEU A 41 1.45 -8.61 4.79
CA LEU A 41 0.59 -7.43 4.90
C LEU A 41 1.18 -6.24 4.12
N ILE A 42 2.47 -5.98 4.26
CA ILE A 42 3.17 -4.90 3.54
C ILE A 42 3.12 -5.14 2.04
N MET A 43 3.38 -6.38 1.59
CA MET A 43 3.32 -6.76 0.18
C MET A 43 1.89 -6.62 -0.38
N PHE A 44 0.88 -7.00 0.40
CA PHE A 44 -0.52 -6.81 0.03
C PHE A 44 -0.83 -5.32 -0.11
N LEU A 45 -0.53 -4.51 0.90
CA LEU A 45 -0.77 -3.06 0.89
C LEU A 45 -0.04 -2.35 -0.25
N SER A 46 1.18 -2.77 -0.61
CA SER A 46 1.93 -2.15 -1.71
C SER A 46 1.27 -2.40 -3.07
N VAL A 47 0.73 -3.59 -3.31
CA VAL A 47 -0.04 -3.89 -4.53
C VAL A 47 -1.31 -3.01 -4.60
N PHE A 48 -2.04 -2.88 -3.48
CA PHE A 48 -3.21 -2.01 -3.43
C PHE A 48 -2.85 -0.54 -3.67
N ALA A 49 -1.73 -0.06 -3.12
CA ALA A 49 -1.28 1.31 -3.33
C ALA A 49 -0.95 1.59 -4.82
N ILE A 50 -0.30 0.64 -5.50
CA ILE A 50 0.00 0.77 -6.94
C ILE A 50 -1.28 0.79 -7.77
N LEU A 51 -2.23 -0.11 -7.48
CA LEU A 51 -3.52 -0.13 -8.19
C LEU A 51 -4.30 1.16 -7.97
N PHE A 52 -4.36 1.65 -6.73
CA PHE A 52 -5.00 2.91 -6.38
C PHE A 52 -4.37 4.09 -7.12
N TRP A 53 -3.04 4.16 -7.17
CA TRP A 53 -2.31 5.21 -7.88
C TRP A 53 -2.65 5.27 -9.38
N ASN A 54 -2.73 4.11 -10.05
CA ASN A 54 -3.08 4.04 -11.46
C ASN A 54 -4.52 4.51 -11.72
N ILE A 55 -5.47 4.13 -10.87
CA ILE A 55 -6.86 4.56 -10.98
C ILE A 55 -6.98 6.08 -10.78
N ALA A 56 -6.28 6.62 -9.77
CA ALA A 56 -6.25 8.05 -9.51
C ALA A 56 -5.67 8.84 -10.70
N LEU A 57 -4.59 8.34 -11.32
CA LEU A 57 -4.02 8.94 -12.52
C LEU A 57 -4.98 8.96 -13.71
N ILE A 58 -5.71 7.87 -13.95
CA ILE A 58 -6.68 7.79 -15.05
C ILE A 58 -7.84 8.78 -14.82
N LEU A 59 -8.35 8.85 -13.59
CA LEU A 59 -9.40 9.80 -13.23
C LEU A 59 -8.93 11.25 -13.38
N TYR A 60 -7.70 11.54 -12.94
CA TYR A 60 -7.10 12.86 -13.10
C TYR A 60 -6.94 13.23 -14.58
N ALA A 61 -6.37 12.33 -15.39
CA ALA A 61 -6.17 12.57 -16.82
C ALA A 61 -7.49 12.78 -17.60
N ARG A 62 -8.59 12.13 -17.17
CA ARG A 62 -9.92 12.39 -17.72
C ARG A 62 -10.51 13.73 -17.29
N SER A 63 -10.19 14.18 -16.07
CA SER A 63 -10.72 15.43 -15.52
C SER A 63 -9.98 16.67 -16.03
N THR A 64 -8.74 16.51 -16.49
CA THR A 64 -7.98 17.59 -17.10
C THR A 64 -8.41 17.75 -18.56
N GLU A 65 -9.03 18.88 -18.89
CA GLU A 65 -9.23 19.25 -20.29
C GLU A 65 -7.87 19.37 -20.98
N PRO A 66 -7.69 18.78 -22.16
CA PRO A 66 -6.43 18.89 -22.86
C PRO A 66 -6.22 20.36 -23.26
N VAL A 67 -5.09 20.93 -22.81
CA VAL A 67 -4.69 22.32 -23.12
C VAL A 67 -4.62 22.56 -24.64
N TYR A 68 -4.45 21.49 -25.41
CA TYR A 68 -4.45 21.52 -26.87
C TYR A 68 -5.52 20.59 -27.42
N PRO A 69 -6.25 20.98 -28.48
CA PRO A 69 -7.26 20.10 -29.07
C PRO A 69 -6.60 18.85 -29.67
N SER A 70 -7.20 17.68 -29.45
CA SER A 70 -6.74 16.43 -30.06
C SER A 70 -6.81 16.53 -31.58
N GLY A 71 -5.69 16.28 -32.27
CA GLY A 71 -5.62 16.28 -33.74
C GLY A 71 -5.13 17.59 -34.37
N THR A 72 -4.74 18.60 -33.57
CA THR A 72 -4.08 19.79 -34.12
C THR A 72 -2.61 19.51 -34.44
N LYS A 73 -2.22 19.73 -35.70
CA LYS A 73 -0.81 19.79 -36.07
C LYS A 73 -0.26 21.11 -35.55
N TYR A 74 0.73 21.05 -34.66
CA TYR A 74 1.49 22.23 -34.29
C TYR A 74 2.11 22.82 -35.57
N SER A 75 2.03 24.14 -35.73
CA SER A 75 2.82 24.84 -36.75
C SER A 75 4.29 24.76 -36.35
N SER A 76 4.93 23.62 -36.58
CA SER A 76 6.37 23.48 -36.49
C SER A 76 6.96 24.16 -37.72
N ILE A 77 7.37 25.41 -37.59
CA ILE A 77 8.18 26.03 -38.64
C ILE A 77 9.51 25.29 -38.61
N SER A 78 9.77 24.52 -39.67
CA SER A 78 11.04 23.84 -39.81
C SER A 78 12.10 24.90 -40.12
N ILE A 79 13.32 24.74 -39.62
CA ILE A 79 14.47 25.58 -40.00
C ILE A 79 14.63 25.61 -41.55
N LYS A 80 14.17 24.57 -42.23
CA LYS A 80 14.12 24.47 -43.70
C LYS A 80 13.20 25.50 -44.35
N ASP A 81 12.11 25.89 -43.69
CA ASP A 81 11.12 26.85 -44.22
C ASP A 81 11.68 28.29 -44.23
N PHE A 82 12.78 28.55 -43.51
CA PHE A 82 13.50 29.82 -43.56
C PHE A 82 14.52 29.89 -44.70
N LYS A 83 14.84 28.77 -45.35
CA LYS A 83 15.85 28.72 -46.42
C LYS A 83 15.32 29.26 -47.76
N ASP A 84 14.00 29.19 -47.97
CA ASP A 84 13.33 29.64 -49.20
C ASP A 84 12.90 31.11 -49.17
N LYS A 85 13.09 31.82 -48.05
CA LYS A 85 13.00 33.29 -48.00
C LYS A 85 14.36 33.90 -48.31
N LYS A 86 14.70 34.02 -49.59
CA LYS A 86 15.81 34.85 -50.05
C LYS A 86 15.40 35.67 -51.27
#